data_AF-A8PW50-F1
#
_entry.id   AF-A8PW50-F1
#
_cell.length_a   1.000
_cell.length_b   1.000
_cell.length_c   1.000
_cell.angle_alpha   90.00
_cell.angle_beta   90.00
_cell.angle_gamma   90.00
#
_symmetry.space_group_name_H-M   'P 1'
#
loop_
_entity.id
_entity.type
_entity.pdbx_description
1 polymer ?
#
loop_
_entity_poly.entity_id
_entity_poly.type
_entity_poly.pdbx_seq_one_letter_code
_entity_poly.pdbx_strand_id
1 'polypeptide(L)'
;MGIPQRQLHPQPWYKVVGDTLMRHISFLGPGLIAAVAYCDPGNWATDMEAGSRFGYKLLFIVLLSGLFAVLLQILCCRLGAVTGLDLSTQTRRLVLGLPIDQSESYSMPLWKYRLRYWGLLIPLYIVNEVAIVATELAELIGTAISLNLLFPALPLWAGVMITTVDVFLVLCLYRPSSGIRLFEMIIGVLVLIVLICFCVLLGRVRPNWGDVFHGYVPSSTVISSQGLYISISILGATIMPHSLILGSHFATIDRLDGESDLDSDSSSVQNEPTDEGERPTHDASTSRYRTFRMMRSVWRRLVAPNIRVPEVLQTDKIPPLKAVSFQYLNITLQHSSWDIAICLVLFAITINSAILIVASAAFFYGHNEKGEREVVGDLFQAFALLRDTTGKSTAILFAVALLAAGESSSVTVTLAGQIISEGFIRWRLTPFMRRLLTRAIAVIPAMIVAAVAGRDGLDSMLVASQVALSMALPFVSFPLLVITCSPKRMSRELAEDSSVPVCQAELSPSQGPLCLDTAGPSRSREPSSVSSKLFHIYNGIYEFVWPSRAYVDFDTGKFFYKFHNAPPIAILSWCVFLLICIADMYVLITSIQNPSNA
;
A
#
# COMPACT_ATOMS: atom_id res chain seq x y z
N MET A 1 -32.17 29.88 -24.00
CA MET A 1 -30.79 30.40 -23.81
C MET A 1 -29.85 29.21 -23.78
N GLY A 2 -29.03 29.05 -24.81
CA GLY A 2 -28.10 27.93 -24.94
C GLY A 2 -26.90 28.12 -24.00
N ILE A 3 -26.57 27.08 -23.24
CA ILE A 3 -25.34 27.00 -22.45
C ILE A 3 -24.17 27.04 -23.43
N PRO A 4 -23.16 27.91 -23.24
CA PRO A 4 -21.99 27.91 -24.11
C PRO A 4 -21.24 26.59 -23.92
N GLN A 5 -21.26 25.74 -24.96
CA GLN A 5 -20.35 24.61 -25.05
C GLN A 5 -18.92 25.17 -24.96
N ARG A 6 -18.22 24.81 -23.90
CA ARG A 6 -16.78 25.06 -23.76
C ARG A 6 -16.11 24.31 -24.92
N GLN A 7 -15.80 25.01 -26.00
CA GLN A 7 -15.08 24.45 -27.14
C GLN A 7 -13.72 23.93 -26.65
N LEU A 8 -13.63 22.62 -26.40
CA LEU A 8 -12.36 21.95 -26.22
C LEU A 8 -11.68 21.96 -27.59
N HIS A 9 -10.85 22.98 -27.83
CA HIS A 9 -9.87 22.92 -28.92
C HIS A 9 -9.11 21.59 -28.81
N PRO A 10 -8.97 20.81 -29.90
CA PRO A 10 -8.19 19.58 -29.87
C PRO A 10 -6.74 19.94 -29.55
N GLN A 11 -6.38 19.79 -28.28
CA GLN A 11 -5.01 19.90 -27.82
C GLN A 11 -4.22 18.77 -28.50
N PRO A 12 -3.01 19.05 -29.01
CA PRO A 12 -2.20 18.01 -29.61
C PRO A 12 -1.89 16.93 -28.57
N TRP A 13 -1.90 15.66 -28.99
CA TRP A 13 -1.83 14.49 -28.11
C TRP A 13 -0.65 14.53 -27.12
N TYR A 14 0.49 15.09 -27.51
CA TYR A 14 1.65 15.23 -26.63
C TYR A 14 1.44 16.21 -25.46
N LYS A 15 0.60 17.25 -25.63
CA LYS A 15 0.23 18.16 -24.53
C LYS A 15 -0.76 17.51 -23.58
N VAL A 16 -1.72 16.74 -24.11
CA VAL A 16 -2.66 15.97 -23.28
C VAL A 16 -1.92 14.91 -22.47
N VAL A 17 -0.99 14.18 -23.10
CA VAL A 17 -0.13 13.21 -22.41
C VAL A 17 0.77 13.92 -21.40
N GLY A 18 1.38 15.05 -21.78
CA GLY A 18 2.24 15.85 -20.88
C GLY A 18 1.49 16.38 -19.65
N ASP A 19 0.30 16.96 -19.84
CA ASP A 19 -0.54 17.47 -18.75
C ASP A 19 -1.08 16.33 -17.88
N THR A 20 -1.43 15.20 -18.48
CA THR A 20 -1.87 13.99 -17.74
C THR A 20 -0.74 13.40 -16.92
N LEU A 21 0.46 13.29 -17.50
CA LEU A 21 1.67 12.83 -16.82
C LEU A 21 2.03 13.79 -15.69
N MET A 22 1.94 15.10 -15.90
CA MET A 22 2.25 16.09 -14.87
C MET A 22 1.25 16.10 -13.72
N ARG A 23 -0.04 15.86 -14.01
CA ARG A 23 -1.06 15.60 -12.97
C ARG A 23 -0.77 14.31 -12.22
N HIS A 24 -0.33 13.26 -12.89
CA HIS A 24 0.07 12.01 -12.24
C HIS A 24 1.28 12.21 -11.33
N ILE A 25 2.28 12.99 -11.76
CA ILE A 25 3.46 13.36 -10.95
C ILE A 25 3.08 14.18 -9.72
N SER A 26 2.03 15.02 -9.78
CA SER A 26 1.54 15.72 -8.58
C SER A 26 0.81 14.82 -7.58
N PHE A 27 0.30 13.67 -8.05
CA PHE A 27 -0.42 12.68 -7.25
C PHE A 27 0.48 11.53 -6.76
N LEU A 28 1.66 11.35 -7.37
CA LEU A 28 2.72 10.44 -6.95
C LEU A 28 3.10 10.70 -5.48
N GLY A 29 3.00 9.65 -4.66
CA GLY A 29 3.18 9.75 -3.21
C GLY A 29 2.73 8.49 -2.46
N PRO A 30 1.42 8.15 -2.46
CA PRO A 30 0.93 6.98 -1.73
C PRO A 30 1.43 5.66 -2.34
N GLY A 31 1.54 5.55 -3.67
CA GLY A 31 2.14 4.39 -4.34
C GLY A 31 3.63 4.24 -4.05
N LEU A 32 4.35 5.36 -3.91
CA LEU A 32 5.76 5.36 -3.56
C LEU A 32 5.98 4.91 -2.12
N ILE A 33 5.26 5.48 -1.15
CA ILE A 33 5.32 5.04 0.25
C ILE A 33 4.94 3.57 0.37
N ALA A 34 3.89 3.14 -0.34
CA ALA A 34 3.50 1.74 -0.38
C ALA A 34 4.67 0.88 -0.86
N ALA A 35 5.28 1.20 -2.01
CA ALA A 35 6.36 0.41 -2.61
C ALA A 35 7.63 0.31 -1.75
N VAL A 36 7.89 1.29 -0.89
CA VAL A 36 9.08 1.31 -0.02
C VAL A 36 9.03 0.23 1.04
N ALA A 37 7.84 -0.05 1.58
CA ALA A 37 7.67 -1.17 2.50
C ALA A 37 8.14 -2.49 1.87
N TYR A 38 7.99 -2.63 0.54
CA TYR A 38 8.39 -3.82 -0.21
C TYR A 38 9.88 -3.81 -0.64
N CYS A 39 10.70 -2.89 -0.16
CA CYS A 39 12.13 -2.79 -0.50
C CYS A 39 13.03 -2.94 0.73
N ASP A 40 12.51 -3.50 1.82
CA ASP A 40 13.19 -3.60 3.11
C ASP A 40 14.24 -4.73 3.15
N PRO A 41 15.13 -4.75 4.17
CA PRO A 41 16.14 -5.79 4.32
C PRO A 41 15.57 -7.23 4.43
N GLY A 42 14.33 -7.38 4.91
CA GLY A 42 13.62 -8.65 4.98
C GLY A 42 13.53 -9.32 3.62
N ASN A 43 13.07 -8.56 2.61
CA ASN A 43 12.95 -9.02 1.24
C ASN A 43 14.31 -9.40 0.66
N TRP A 44 15.35 -8.62 0.96
CA TRP A 44 16.68 -8.84 0.40
C TRP A 44 17.27 -10.16 0.88
N ALA A 45 17.10 -10.49 2.16
CA ALA A 45 17.58 -11.75 2.70
C ALA A 45 16.87 -12.94 2.05
N THR A 46 15.54 -12.91 1.96
CA THR A 46 14.77 -14.02 1.37
C THR A 46 15.05 -14.20 -0.12
N ASP A 47 15.18 -13.11 -0.88
CA ASP A 47 15.48 -13.17 -2.31
C ASP A 47 16.90 -13.65 -2.59
N MET A 48 17.84 -13.32 -1.70
CA MET A 48 19.22 -13.75 -1.81
C MET A 48 19.43 -15.20 -1.39
N GLU A 49 18.75 -15.65 -0.33
CA GLU A 49 18.69 -17.06 0.04
C GLU A 49 18.07 -17.88 -1.10
N ALA A 50 16.98 -17.40 -1.69
CA ALA A 50 16.33 -18.01 -2.84
C ALA A 50 17.26 -18.14 -4.05
N GLY A 51 17.93 -17.05 -4.42
CA GLY A 51 18.85 -17.02 -5.56
C GLY A 51 20.08 -17.88 -5.36
N SER A 52 20.66 -17.87 -4.16
CA SER A 52 21.86 -18.65 -3.83
C SER A 52 21.57 -20.16 -3.76
N ARG A 53 20.41 -20.58 -3.26
CA ARG A 53 20.05 -22.00 -3.12
C ARG A 53 19.40 -22.63 -4.35
N PHE A 54 18.54 -21.89 -5.05
CA PHE A 54 17.70 -22.44 -6.12
C PHE A 54 17.98 -21.83 -7.50
N GLY A 55 18.94 -20.92 -7.60
CA GLY A 55 19.24 -20.21 -8.83
C GLY A 55 18.07 -19.30 -9.26
N TYR A 56 17.81 -19.21 -10.57
CA TYR A 56 16.74 -18.36 -11.09
C TYR A 56 15.32 -18.92 -10.90
N LYS A 57 15.17 -20.15 -10.38
CA LYS A 57 13.89 -20.89 -10.38
C LYS A 57 12.79 -20.26 -9.52
N LEU A 58 13.16 -19.46 -8.52
CA LEU A 58 12.22 -18.79 -7.61
C LEU A 58 11.83 -17.38 -8.09
N LEU A 59 12.34 -16.89 -9.23
CA LEU A 59 11.88 -15.64 -9.84
C LEU A 59 10.38 -15.64 -10.14
N PHE A 60 9.83 -16.80 -10.50
CA PHE A 60 8.39 -16.96 -10.64
C PHE A 60 7.62 -16.57 -9.37
N ILE A 61 8.12 -16.93 -8.18
CA ILE A 61 7.48 -16.61 -6.90
C ILE A 61 7.63 -15.14 -6.54
N VAL A 62 8.79 -14.53 -6.82
CA VAL A 62 8.98 -13.08 -6.67
C VAL A 62 7.99 -12.31 -7.54
N LEU A 63 7.81 -12.71 -8.81
CA LEU A 63 6.82 -12.09 -9.69
C LEU A 63 5.39 -12.31 -9.20
N LEU A 64 5.05 -13.55 -8.83
CA LEU A 64 3.70 -13.90 -8.39
C LEU A 64 3.30 -13.16 -7.10
N SER A 65 4.18 -13.15 -6.10
CA SER A 65 3.97 -12.42 -4.84
C SER A 65 3.88 -10.91 -5.07
N GLY A 66 4.70 -10.36 -5.97
CA GLY A 66 4.60 -8.96 -6.40
C GLY A 66 3.27 -8.61 -7.06
N LEU A 67 2.73 -9.48 -7.92
CA LEU A 67 1.41 -9.28 -8.51
C LEU A 67 0.28 -9.38 -7.48
N PHE A 68 0.40 -10.27 -6.49
CA PHE A 68 -0.53 -10.34 -5.37
C PHE A 68 -0.48 -9.08 -4.51
N ALA A 69 0.72 -8.56 -4.23
CA ALA A 69 0.91 -7.29 -3.55
C ALA A 69 0.21 -6.14 -4.28
N VAL A 70 0.39 -6.03 -5.61
CA VAL A 70 -0.30 -5.03 -6.44
C VAL A 70 -1.81 -5.15 -6.31
N LEU A 71 -2.37 -6.37 -6.44
CA LEU A 71 -3.80 -6.60 -6.31
C LEU A 71 -4.32 -6.16 -4.94
N LEU A 72 -3.72 -6.66 -3.86
CA LEU A 72 -4.17 -6.40 -2.50
C LEU A 72 -4.00 -4.92 -2.11
N GLN A 73 -2.91 -4.27 -2.53
CA GLN A 73 -2.68 -2.86 -2.25
C GLN A 73 -3.66 -1.95 -2.99
N ILE A 74 -4.00 -2.27 -4.24
CA ILE A 74 -5.06 -1.55 -4.96
C ILE A 74 -6.40 -1.69 -4.22
N LEU A 75 -6.73 -2.88 -3.71
CA LEU A 75 -7.95 -3.08 -2.91
C LEU A 75 -7.96 -2.24 -1.63
N CYS A 76 -6.83 -2.20 -0.91
CA CYS A 76 -6.66 -1.37 0.28
C CYS A 76 -6.86 0.12 -0.01
N CYS A 77 -6.24 0.62 -1.07
CA CYS A 77 -6.35 2.04 -1.42
C CYS A 77 -7.75 2.40 -1.93
N ARG A 78 -8.41 1.51 -2.66
CA ARG A 78 -9.83 1.67 -3.02
C ARG A 78 -10.73 1.72 -1.79
N LEU A 79 -10.49 0.87 -0.80
CA LEU A 79 -11.22 0.87 0.46
C LEU A 79 -11.05 2.20 1.20
N GLY A 80 -9.81 2.69 1.33
CA GLY A 80 -9.51 3.97 1.97
C GLY A 80 -10.16 5.16 1.27
N ALA A 81 -10.01 5.25 -0.05
CA ALA A 81 -10.53 6.36 -0.85
C ALA A 81 -12.07 6.40 -0.90
N VAL A 82 -12.74 5.24 -0.97
CA VAL A 82 -14.22 5.19 -1.01
C VAL A 82 -14.82 5.43 0.37
N THR A 83 -14.33 4.72 1.38
CA THR A 83 -14.95 4.74 2.71
C THR A 83 -14.47 5.88 3.60
N GLY A 84 -13.30 6.48 3.28
CA GLY A 84 -12.66 7.49 4.12
C GLY A 84 -12.11 6.96 5.45
N LEU A 85 -12.13 5.64 5.64
CA LEU A 85 -11.62 4.95 6.82
C LEU A 85 -10.54 3.98 6.40
N ASP A 86 -9.53 3.82 7.24
CA ASP A 86 -8.48 2.84 7.04
C ASP A 86 -8.99 1.40 7.31
N LEU A 87 -8.22 0.42 6.85
CA LEU A 87 -8.54 -0.99 6.95
C LEU A 87 -8.66 -1.46 8.42
N SER A 88 -7.87 -0.91 9.34
CA SER A 88 -7.90 -1.33 10.74
C SER A 88 -9.18 -0.87 11.44
N THR A 89 -9.60 0.38 11.20
CA THR A 89 -10.90 0.91 11.66
C THR A 89 -12.07 0.13 11.04
N GLN A 90 -12.03 -0.15 9.74
CA GLN A 90 -13.08 -0.93 9.07
C GLN A 90 -13.16 -2.38 9.57
N THR A 91 -12.01 -2.99 9.86
CA THR A 91 -11.90 -4.33 10.43
C THR A 91 -12.50 -4.36 11.83
N ARG A 92 -12.20 -3.38 12.69
CA ARG A 92 -12.87 -3.23 13.99
C ARG A 92 -14.39 -3.15 13.84
N ARG A 93 -14.89 -2.32 12.91
CA ARG A 93 -16.34 -2.21 12.64
C ARG A 93 -16.94 -3.51 12.12
N LEU A 94 -16.21 -4.26 11.29
CA LEU A 94 -16.60 -5.60 10.84
C LEU A 94 -16.77 -6.56 12.01
N VAL A 95 -15.74 -6.69 12.83
CA VAL A 95 -15.67 -7.67 13.92
C VAL A 95 -16.70 -7.36 15.02
N LEU A 96 -16.82 -6.09 15.40
CA LEU A 96 -17.80 -5.68 16.41
C LEU A 96 -19.23 -5.63 15.86
N GLY A 97 -19.39 -5.60 14.53
CA GLY A 97 -20.68 -5.49 13.85
C GLY A 97 -21.33 -4.12 14.09
N LEU A 98 -20.52 -3.06 14.05
CA LEU A 98 -21.00 -1.68 14.17
C LEU A 98 -21.75 -1.27 12.89
N PRO A 99 -22.78 -0.41 12.98
CA PRO A 99 -23.57 0.03 11.82
C PRO A 99 -22.68 0.77 10.80
N ILE A 100 -23.09 0.81 9.54
CA ILE A 100 -22.33 1.50 8.49
C ILE A 100 -22.70 3.00 8.49
N ASP A 101 -24.00 3.30 8.55
CA ASP A 101 -24.53 4.66 8.59
C ASP A 101 -24.82 5.15 10.01
N GLN A 102 -24.71 6.47 10.20
CA GLN A 102 -24.96 7.13 11.48
C GLN A 102 -26.45 7.17 11.88
N SER A 103 -27.36 7.05 10.92
CA SER A 103 -28.81 7.07 11.15
C SER A 103 -29.32 5.79 11.81
N GLU A 104 -28.56 4.69 11.73
CA GLU A 104 -29.00 3.40 12.22
C GLU A 104 -28.80 3.27 13.74
N SER A 105 -29.90 3.20 14.48
CA SER A 105 -29.88 2.99 15.93
C SER A 105 -29.38 1.58 16.26
N TYR A 106 -28.14 1.49 16.70
CA TYR A 106 -27.49 0.24 17.07
C TYR A 106 -27.65 -0.06 18.56
N SER A 107 -28.30 -1.19 18.86
CA SER A 107 -28.37 -1.74 20.21
C SER A 107 -27.91 -3.20 20.19
N MET A 108 -26.70 -3.45 20.68
CA MET A 108 -26.17 -4.79 20.89
C MET A 108 -25.96 -5.04 22.38
N PRO A 109 -26.33 -6.24 22.88
CA PRO A 109 -26.16 -6.56 24.29
C PRO A 109 -24.68 -6.61 24.64
N LEU A 110 -24.33 -6.03 25.79
CA LEU A 110 -22.93 -5.85 26.25
C LEU A 110 -22.13 -7.16 26.26
N TRP A 111 -22.76 -8.30 26.56
CA TRP A 111 -22.07 -9.59 26.58
C TRP A 111 -21.59 -10.03 25.18
N LYS A 112 -22.40 -9.83 24.13
CA LYS A 112 -22.01 -10.13 22.74
C LYS A 112 -20.88 -9.21 22.29
N TYR A 113 -20.96 -7.93 22.66
CA TYR A 113 -19.90 -6.97 22.38
C TYR A 113 -18.58 -7.40 23.04
N ARG A 114 -18.59 -7.72 24.35
CA ARG A 114 -17.40 -8.17 25.07
C ARG A 114 -16.84 -9.48 24.50
N LEU A 115 -17.70 -10.42 24.13
CA LEU A 115 -17.27 -11.68 23.52
C LEU A 115 -16.57 -11.45 22.17
N ARG A 116 -17.11 -10.60 21.29
CA ARG A 116 -16.47 -10.27 20.00
C ARG A 116 -15.19 -9.46 20.19
N TYR A 117 -15.18 -8.55 21.16
CA TYR A 117 -14.00 -7.76 21.48
C TYR A 117 -12.84 -8.65 21.94
N TRP A 118 -13.05 -9.46 22.98
CA TRP A 118 -12.01 -10.31 23.55
C TRP A 118 -11.71 -11.56 22.73
N GLY A 119 -12.72 -12.15 22.07
CA GLY A 119 -12.59 -13.41 21.34
C GLY A 119 -12.19 -13.26 19.86
N LEU A 120 -12.36 -12.09 19.24
CA LEU A 120 -12.03 -11.88 17.84
C LEU A 120 -11.10 -10.67 17.64
N LEU A 121 -11.47 -9.50 18.18
CA LEU A 121 -10.74 -8.26 17.90
C LEU A 121 -9.34 -8.24 18.54
N ILE A 122 -9.22 -8.66 19.79
CA ILE A 122 -7.92 -8.68 20.51
C ILE A 122 -6.94 -9.69 19.89
N PRO A 123 -7.32 -10.95 19.61
CA PRO A 123 -6.43 -11.87 18.89
C PRO A 123 -5.99 -11.32 17.54
N LEU A 124 -6.90 -10.69 16.79
CA LEU A 124 -6.59 -10.09 15.51
C LEU A 124 -5.60 -8.91 15.63
N TYR A 125 -5.77 -8.07 16.66
CA TYR A 125 -4.81 -7.02 17.00
C TYR A 125 -3.43 -7.61 17.35
N ILE A 126 -3.37 -8.66 18.18
CA ILE A 126 -2.12 -9.31 18.57
C ILE A 126 -1.39 -9.87 17.34
N VAL A 127 -2.09 -10.52 16.41
CA VAL A 127 -1.48 -11.01 15.15
C VAL A 127 -0.87 -9.86 14.34
N ASN A 128 -1.55 -8.71 14.27
CA ASN A 128 -1.02 -7.53 13.59
C ASN A 128 0.20 -6.94 14.32
N GLU A 129 0.21 -6.91 15.65
CA GLU A 129 1.38 -6.50 16.44
C GLU A 129 2.57 -7.44 16.24
N VAL A 130 2.33 -8.76 16.17
CA VAL A 130 3.38 -9.74 15.87
C VAL A 130 3.96 -9.49 14.48
N ALA A 131 3.13 -9.17 13.48
CA ALA A 131 3.60 -8.81 12.15
C ALA A 131 4.45 -7.51 12.16
N ILE A 132 4.07 -6.50 12.94
CA ILE A 132 4.88 -5.28 13.13
C ILE A 132 6.24 -5.64 13.72
N VAL A 133 6.26 -6.43 14.81
CA VAL A 133 7.49 -6.83 15.49
C VAL A 133 8.38 -7.68 14.57
N ALA A 134 7.80 -8.59 13.77
CA ALA A 134 8.54 -9.39 12.80
C ALA A 134 9.19 -8.52 11.72
N THR A 135 8.49 -7.50 11.22
CA THR A 135 9.08 -6.53 10.27
C THR A 135 10.19 -5.72 10.93
N GLU A 136 9.95 -5.23 12.14
CA GLU A 136 10.93 -4.45 12.89
C GLU A 136 12.20 -5.26 13.19
N LEU A 137 12.06 -6.57 13.39
CA LEU A 137 13.17 -7.48 13.55
C LEU A 137 14.03 -7.54 12.28
N ALA A 138 13.41 -7.67 11.11
CA ALA A 138 14.12 -7.70 9.83
C ALA A 138 14.85 -6.38 9.54
N GLU A 139 14.19 -5.26 9.80
CA GLU A 139 14.77 -3.91 9.71
C GLU A 139 15.97 -3.75 10.65
N LEU A 140 15.80 -4.10 11.93
CA LEU A 140 16.84 -4.03 12.94
C LEU A 140 18.05 -4.89 12.58
N ILE A 141 17.84 -6.13 12.13
CA ILE A 141 18.92 -7.02 11.74
C ILE A 141 19.63 -6.45 10.51
N GLY A 142 18.89 -6.04 9.49
CA GLY A 142 19.45 -5.45 8.26
C GLY A 142 20.32 -4.21 8.55
N THR A 143 19.84 -3.31 9.40
CA THR A 143 20.59 -2.12 9.86
C THR A 143 21.83 -2.53 10.66
N ALA A 144 21.73 -3.50 11.58
CA ALA A 144 22.87 -3.98 12.36
C ALA A 144 23.94 -4.66 11.48
N ILE A 145 23.52 -5.46 10.49
CA ILE A 145 24.39 -6.07 9.49
C ILE A 145 25.09 -4.97 8.69
N SER A 146 24.35 -3.98 8.18
CA SER A 146 24.93 -2.87 7.44
C SER A 146 25.99 -2.11 8.26
N LEU A 147 25.72 -1.82 9.53
CA LEU A 147 26.69 -1.18 10.42
C LEU A 147 27.95 -2.01 10.62
N ASN A 148 27.83 -3.34 10.75
CA ASN A 148 29.00 -4.23 10.80
C ASN A 148 29.78 -4.24 9.48
N LEU A 149 29.10 -4.12 8.34
CA LEU A 149 29.74 -4.07 7.03
C LEU A 149 30.50 -2.74 6.79
N LEU A 150 29.93 -1.62 7.24
CA LEU A 150 30.56 -0.29 7.17
C LEU A 150 31.71 -0.14 8.18
N PHE A 151 31.52 -0.67 9.38
CA PHE A 151 32.48 -0.62 10.47
C PHE A 151 32.82 -2.05 10.95
N PRO A 152 33.76 -2.76 10.29
CA PRO A 152 34.09 -4.15 10.61
C PRO A 152 34.58 -4.39 12.05
N ALA A 153 35.07 -3.35 12.73
CA ALA A 153 35.48 -3.41 14.13
C ALA A 153 34.31 -3.48 15.11
N LEU A 154 33.08 -3.20 14.66
CA LEU A 154 31.90 -3.12 15.49
C LEU A 154 31.23 -4.50 15.61
N PRO A 155 31.14 -5.13 16.79
CA PRO A 155 30.50 -6.44 16.92
C PRO A 155 28.98 -6.36 16.67
N LEU A 156 28.37 -7.46 16.23
CA LEU A 156 26.95 -7.49 15.81
C LEU A 156 25.97 -7.11 16.92
N TRP A 157 26.19 -7.59 18.14
CA TRP A 157 25.38 -7.21 19.29
C TRP A 157 25.46 -5.69 19.56
N ALA A 158 26.62 -5.06 19.36
CA ALA A 158 26.74 -3.61 19.49
C ALA A 158 26.01 -2.89 18.34
N GLY A 159 26.05 -3.46 17.13
CA GLY A 159 25.25 -2.99 15.99
C GLY A 159 23.77 -2.95 16.31
N VAL A 160 23.23 -4.06 16.85
CA VAL A 160 21.84 -4.16 17.30
C VAL A 160 21.51 -3.15 18.40
N MET A 161 22.40 -2.89 19.37
CA MET A 161 22.16 -1.83 20.35
C MET A 161 22.09 -0.44 19.72
N ILE A 162 22.99 -0.15 18.78
CA ILE A 162 23.06 1.15 18.11
C ILE A 162 21.82 1.42 17.27
N THR A 163 21.16 0.39 16.73
CA THR A 163 19.92 0.60 15.96
C THR A 163 18.82 1.22 16.83
N THR A 164 18.86 1.12 18.16
CA THR A 164 17.91 1.81 19.07
C THR A 164 18.01 3.34 18.97
N VAL A 165 19.10 3.89 18.45
CA VAL A 165 19.25 5.32 18.24
C VAL A 165 18.30 5.85 17.15
N ASP A 166 17.83 4.99 16.24
CA ASP A 166 16.87 5.36 15.19
C ASP A 166 15.52 5.86 15.74
N VAL A 167 15.19 5.52 17.00
CA VAL A 167 14.01 6.03 17.70
C VAL A 167 14.03 7.56 17.73
N PHE A 168 15.23 8.16 17.84
CA PHE A 168 15.40 9.61 17.78
C PHE A 168 15.20 10.17 16.37
N LEU A 169 15.51 9.39 15.32
CA LEU A 169 15.25 9.76 13.93
C LEU A 169 13.75 9.87 13.69
N VAL A 170 12.95 8.91 14.18
CA VAL A 170 11.48 8.97 14.11
C VAL A 170 10.94 10.20 14.82
N LEU A 171 11.49 10.56 15.99
CA LEU A 171 11.08 11.77 16.72
C LEU A 171 11.42 13.06 15.96
N CYS A 172 12.56 13.10 15.26
CA CYS A 172 12.95 14.23 14.41
C CYS A 172 12.03 14.38 13.19
N LEU A 173 11.62 13.25 12.61
CA LEU A 173 10.82 13.19 11.39
C LEU A 173 9.32 13.46 11.65
N TYR A 174 8.80 13.06 12.81
CA TYR A 174 7.39 13.22 13.17
C TYR A 174 7.08 14.65 13.67
N ARG A 175 7.08 15.62 12.74
CA ARG A 175 6.47 16.94 12.96
C ARG A 175 5.08 17.03 12.28
N PRO A 176 3.99 17.15 13.05
CA PRO A 176 2.63 16.80 12.61
C PRO A 176 1.95 17.75 11.60
N SER A 177 2.49 18.92 11.27
CA SER A 177 1.74 19.93 10.48
C SER A 177 2.23 20.19 9.05
N SER A 178 3.37 19.65 8.60
CA SER A 178 3.91 19.96 7.25
C SER A 178 4.78 18.86 6.63
N GLY A 179 4.87 17.68 7.26
CA GLY A 179 5.92 16.70 6.99
C GLY A 179 5.64 15.65 5.91
N ILE A 180 4.39 15.43 5.47
CA ILE A 180 4.07 14.25 4.63
C ILE A 180 4.76 14.29 3.25
N ARG A 181 4.81 15.45 2.58
CA ARG A 181 5.52 15.58 1.30
C ARG A 181 7.03 15.45 1.45
N LEU A 182 7.59 16.04 2.51
CA LEU A 182 9.01 15.91 2.82
C LEU A 182 9.36 14.44 3.09
N PHE A 183 8.49 13.74 3.82
CA PHE A 183 8.57 12.32 4.09
C PHE A 183 8.52 11.48 2.80
N GLU A 184 7.52 11.70 1.93
CA GLU A 184 7.42 11.08 0.60
C GLU A 184 8.70 11.28 -0.22
N MET A 185 9.27 12.50 -0.21
CA MET A 185 10.50 12.81 -0.95
C MET A 185 11.75 12.14 -0.38
N ILE A 186 11.94 12.16 0.94
CA ILE A 186 13.08 11.50 1.60
C ILE A 186 13.08 10.01 1.24
N ILE A 187 11.93 9.38 1.39
CA ILE A 187 11.71 7.98 1.07
C ILE A 187 11.93 7.70 -0.44
N GLY A 188 11.41 8.58 -1.30
CA GLY A 188 11.56 8.44 -2.75
C GLY A 188 13.00 8.50 -3.22
N VAL A 189 13.79 9.44 -2.67
CA VAL A 189 15.24 9.54 -2.95
C VAL A 189 15.95 8.27 -2.51
N LEU A 190 15.58 7.74 -1.35
CA LEU A 190 16.19 6.55 -0.79
C LEU A 190 15.98 5.31 -1.67
N VAL A 191 14.74 5.05 -2.09
CA VAL A 191 14.42 3.91 -2.98
C VAL A 191 15.08 4.09 -4.34
N LEU A 192 15.18 5.32 -4.85
CA LEU A 192 15.89 5.57 -6.10
C LEU A 192 17.38 5.21 -6.00
N ILE A 193 18.03 5.50 -4.85
CA ILE A 193 19.42 5.12 -4.60
C ILE A 193 19.58 3.59 -4.63
N VAL A 194 18.68 2.87 -3.95
CA VAL A 194 18.66 1.39 -3.93
C VAL A 194 18.49 0.83 -5.35
N LEU A 195 17.52 1.34 -6.11
CA LEU A 195 17.27 0.91 -7.48
C LEU A 195 18.50 1.13 -8.37
N ILE A 196 19.11 2.32 -8.32
CA ILE A 196 20.33 2.63 -9.10
C ILE A 196 21.47 1.68 -8.71
N CYS A 197 21.65 1.40 -7.42
CA CYS A 197 22.65 0.46 -6.95
C CYS A 197 22.45 -0.93 -7.58
N PHE A 198 21.25 -1.49 -7.54
CA PHE A 198 20.97 -2.80 -8.14
C PHE A 198 21.05 -2.82 -9.67
N CYS A 199 20.65 -1.73 -10.35
CA CYS A 199 20.87 -1.62 -11.79
C CYS A 199 22.37 -1.67 -12.15
N VAL A 200 23.22 -0.98 -11.38
CA VAL A 200 24.68 -1.05 -11.57
C VAL A 200 25.19 -2.46 -11.30
N LEU A 201 24.71 -3.13 -10.24
CA LEU A 201 25.08 -4.51 -9.91
C LEU A 201 24.73 -5.51 -11.02
N LEU A 202 23.49 -5.47 -11.52
CA LEU A 202 23.05 -6.32 -12.64
C LEU A 202 23.91 -6.12 -13.89
N GLY A 203 24.26 -4.87 -14.21
CA GLY A 203 25.13 -4.57 -15.35
C GLY A 203 26.55 -5.12 -15.22
N ARG A 204 27.03 -5.34 -13.98
CA ARG A 204 28.38 -5.87 -13.70
C ARG A 204 28.43 -7.39 -13.65
N VAL A 205 27.40 -8.01 -13.08
CA VAL A 205 27.32 -9.48 -12.92
C VAL A 205 27.09 -10.19 -14.26
N ARG A 206 26.54 -9.49 -15.27
CA ARG A 206 26.28 -10.02 -16.64
C ARG A 206 25.58 -11.40 -16.61
N PRO A 207 24.38 -11.49 -16.01
CA PRO A 207 23.64 -12.75 -15.96
C PRO A 207 23.25 -13.23 -17.37
N ASN A 208 23.10 -14.55 -17.53
CA ASN A 208 22.52 -15.11 -18.75
C ASN A 208 21.01 -14.82 -18.79
N TRP A 209 20.62 -13.80 -19.55
CA TRP A 209 19.23 -13.37 -19.66
C TRP A 209 18.29 -14.47 -20.14
N GLY A 210 18.76 -15.44 -20.93
CA GLY A 210 17.94 -16.58 -21.36
C GLY A 210 17.46 -17.42 -20.17
N ASP A 211 18.37 -17.75 -19.26
CA ASP A 211 18.06 -18.54 -18.06
C ASP A 211 17.25 -17.73 -17.04
N VAL A 212 17.51 -16.42 -16.96
CA VAL A 212 16.74 -15.49 -16.11
C VAL A 212 15.27 -15.46 -16.55
N PHE A 213 14.99 -15.26 -17.84
CA PHE A 213 13.62 -15.27 -18.35
C PHE A 213 12.94 -16.64 -18.19
N HIS A 214 13.71 -17.72 -18.33
CA HIS A 214 13.20 -19.06 -18.03
C HIS A 214 12.89 -19.25 -16.53
N GLY A 215 13.56 -18.54 -15.63
CA GLY A 215 13.29 -18.55 -14.19
C GLY A 215 11.93 -17.99 -13.79
N TYR A 216 11.32 -17.13 -14.62
CA TYR A 216 9.96 -16.64 -14.43
C TYR A 216 8.88 -17.65 -14.86
N VAL A 217 9.25 -18.80 -15.44
CA VAL A 217 8.32 -19.88 -15.75
C VAL A 217 8.19 -20.80 -14.53
N PRO A 218 6.97 -21.24 -14.17
CA PRO A 218 6.76 -22.10 -13.00
C PRO A 218 7.59 -23.39 -13.10
N SER A 219 8.29 -23.71 -12.00
CA SER A 219 9.14 -24.90 -11.88
C SER A 219 8.65 -25.82 -10.76
N SER A 220 8.89 -27.12 -10.88
CA SER A 220 8.54 -28.10 -9.83
C SER A 220 9.31 -27.89 -8.52
N THR A 221 10.41 -27.13 -8.56
CA THR A 221 11.23 -26.79 -7.39
C THR A 221 10.46 -25.90 -6.40
N VAL A 222 9.48 -25.13 -6.86
CA VAL A 222 8.58 -24.32 -6.02
C VAL A 222 7.80 -25.17 -5.00
N ILE A 223 7.46 -26.41 -5.35
CA ILE A 223 6.60 -27.29 -4.53
C ILE A 223 7.46 -28.26 -3.68
N SER A 224 8.79 -28.23 -3.82
CA SER A 224 9.68 -29.01 -2.95
C SER A 224 9.64 -28.48 -1.51
N SER A 225 9.85 -29.32 -0.49
CA SER A 225 9.70 -28.91 0.91
C SER A 225 10.54 -27.68 1.29
N GLN A 226 11.82 -27.66 0.93
CA GLN A 226 12.72 -26.52 1.17
C GLN A 226 12.41 -25.33 0.26
N GLY A 227 12.08 -25.59 -1.01
CA GLY A 227 11.71 -24.53 -1.96
C GLY A 227 10.42 -23.84 -1.58
N LEU A 228 9.47 -24.56 -1.00
CA LEU A 228 8.19 -24.04 -0.54
C LEU A 228 8.36 -23.17 0.72
N TYR A 229 9.20 -23.58 1.68
CA TYR A 229 9.52 -22.74 2.83
C TYR A 229 10.03 -21.36 2.40
N ILE A 230 11.04 -21.33 1.52
CA ILE A 230 11.59 -20.08 0.99
C ILE A 230 10.57 -19.34 0.11
N SER A 231 9.72 -20.06 -0.65
CA SER A 231 8.65 -19.43 -1.43
C SER A 231 7.63 -18.70 -0.55
N ILE A 232 7.31 -19.25 0.62
CA ILE A 232 6.45 -18.60 1.61
C ILE A 232 7.18 -17.45 2.30
N SER A 233 8.46 -17.60 2.60
CA SER A 233 9.28 -16.49 3.10
C SER A 233 9.27 -15.31 2.11
N ILE A 234 9.47 -15.55 0.81
CA ILE A 234 9.36 -14.51 -0.23
C ILE A 234 7.95 -13.90 -0.25
N LEU A 235 6.91 -14.72 -0.12
CA LEU A 235 5.52 -14.25 -0.10
C LEU A 235 5.25 -13.34 1.09
N GLY A 236 5.68 -13.73 2.30
CA GLY A 236 5.50 -12.97 3.54
C GLY A 236 6.35 -11.70 3.59
N ALA A 237 7.58 -11.78 3.09
CA ALA A 237 8.47 -10.64 2.94
C ALA A 237 7.85 -9.62 1.94
N THR A 238 7.40 -10.11 0.79
CA THR A 238 6.78 -9.25 -0.22
C THR A 238 5.45 -8.69 0.32
N ILE A 239 4.47 -9.51 0.67
CA ILE A 239 3.13 -9.01 1.03
C ILE A 239 3.04 -8.73 2.53
N MET A 240 3.48 -7.54 2.92
CA MET A 240 3.49 -7.12 4.31
C MET A 240 2.11 -6.69 4.82
N PRO A 241 1.59 -7.28 5.92
CA PRO A 241 0.26 -6.94 6.46
C PRO A 241 0.13 -5.46 6.89
N HIS A 242 1.18 -4.90 7.49
CA HIS A 242 1.19 -3.52 7.95
C HIS A 242 1.19 -2.52 6.76
N SER A 243 1.81 -2.88 5.63
CA SER A 243 1.82 -2.08 4.40
C SER A 243 0.44 -1.97 3.76
N LEU A 244 -0.36 -3.05 3.81
CA LEU A 244 -1.76 -3.04 3.37
C LEU A 244 -2.60 -2.01 4.15
N ILE A 245 -2.41 -1.97 5.48
CA ILE A 245 -3.12 -1.03 6.36
C ILE A 245 -2.65 0.40 6.09
N LEU A 246 -1.33 0.59 5.96
CA LEU A 246 -0.74 1.89 5.65
C LEU A 246 -1.24 2.46 4.31
N GLY A 247 -1.34 1.61 3.27
CA GLY A 247 -1.89 1.97 1.97
C GLY A 247 -3.34 2.43 2.04
N SER A 248 -4.16 1.73 2.82
CA SER A 248 -5.56 2.16 3.03
C SER A 248 -5.66 3.50 3.75
N HIS A 249 -4.79 3.76 4.73
CA HIS A 249 -4.77 5.03 5.47
C HIS A 249 -4.30 6.21 4.60
N PHE A 250 -3.23 6.05 3.81
CA PHE A 250 -2.80 7.14 2.92
C PHE A 250 -3.76 7.45 1.78
N ALA A 251 -4.70 6.53 1.48
CA ALA A 251 -5.77 6.77 0.53
C ALA A 251 -6.96 7.54 1.12
N THR A 252 -7.07 7.69 2.45
CA THR A 252 -8.11 8.53 3.08
C THR A 252 -7.75 10.02 3.04
N ILE A 253 -6.48 10.36 2.83
CA ILE A 253 -5.99 11.74 2.80
C ILE A 253 -6.39 12.40 1.49
N ASP A 254 -7.20 13.46 1.57
CA ASP A 254 -7.61 14.22 0.38
C ASP A 254 -6.44 15.07 -0.14
N ARG A 255 -6.12 14.92 -1.43
CA ARG A 255 -4.94 15.52 -2.05
C ARG A 255 -5.28 16.66 -3.02
N LEU A 256 -6.55 16.90 -3.34
CA LEU A 256 -6.94 17.85 -4.41
C LEU A 256 -7.69 19.10 -3.91
N ASP A 257 -7.82 19.33 -2.61
CA ASP A 257 -8.43 20.55 -2.04
C ASP A 257 -7.45 21.75 -2.03
N GLY A 258 -6.80 22.03 -3.16
CA GLY A 258 -5.96 23.21 -3.36
C GLY A 258 -6.57 24.29 -4.26
N GLU A 259 -7.73 24.03 -4.87
CA GLU A 259 -8.30 24.89 -5.91
C GLU A 259 -9.56 25.65 -5.46
N SER A 260 -10.13 25.35 -4.29
CA SER A 260 -11.32 26.09 -3.79
C SER A 260 -10.99 27.40 -3.06
N ASP A 261 -9.77 27.59 -2.58
CA ASP A 261 -9.42 28.74 -1.74
C ASP A 261 -8.65 29.84 -2.50
N LEU A 262 -8.31 29.61 -3.78
CA LEU A 262 -7.58 30.59 -4.62
C LEU A 262 -8.49 31.43 -5.52
N ASP A 263 -9.76 31.03 -5.70
CA ASP A 263 -10.71 31.83 -6.47
C ASP A 263 -11.42 32.91 -5.61
N SER A 264 -11.37 32.82 -4.27
CA SER A 264 -11.92 33.85 -3.37
C SER A 264 -11.05 35.11 -3.25
N ASP A 265 -9.73 35.00 -3.46
CA ASP A 265 -8.80 36.15 -3.34
C ASP A 265 -8.66 36.97 -4.63
N SER A 266 -9.28 36.55 -5.74
CA SER A 266 -9.26 37.30 -7.00
C SER A 266 -10.19 38.54 -7.03
N SER A 267 -10.93 38.79 -5.95
CA SER A 267 -11.87 39.92 -5.83
C SER A 267 -11.31 41.14 -5.07
N SER A 268 -10.03 41.14 -4.68
CA SER A 268 -9.42 42.29 -3.98
C SER A 268 -7.99 42.61 -4.43
N VAL A 269 -7.83 43.09 -5.66
CA VAL A 269 -6.67 43.94 -5.99
C VAL A 269 -7.19 45.24 -6.59
N GLN A 270 -7.10 46.28 -5.77
CA GLN A 270 -7.36 47.67 -6.07
C GLN A 270 -6.40 48.17 -7.17
N ASN A 271 -6.98 48.95 -8.08
CA ASN A 271 -6.43 50.11 -8.79
C ASN A 271 -4.91 50.35 -8.71
N GLU A 272 -4.23 50.27 -9.85
CA GLU A 272 -3.10 51.15 -10.16
C GLU A 272 -3.19 51.69 -11.59
N PRO A 273 -2.68 52.91 -11.83
CA PRO A 273 -3.03 53.71 -12.99
C PRO A 273 -2.34 53.25 -14.27
N THR A 274 -3.01 53.54 -15.38
CA THR A 274 -2.50 53.57 -16.74
C THR A 274 -1.24 54.45 -16.83
N ASP A 275 -0.12 53.84 -17.22
CA ASP A 275 0.97 54.57 -17.86
C ASP A 275 1.28 53.92 -19.21
N GLU A 276 1.17 54.74 -20.25
CA GLU A 276 1.45 54.40 -21.64
C GLU A 276 2.96 54.42 -21.87
N GLY A 277 3.54 53.34 -22.39
CA GLY A 277 4.92 53.42 -22.87
C GLY A 277 5.62 52.08 -23.05
N GLU A 278 6.11 51.86 -24.27
CA GLU A 278 7.19 50.94 -24.65
C GLU A 278 6.87 49.44 -24.85
N ARG A 279 6.93 49.05 -26.13
CA ARG A 279 7.11 47.67 -26.57
C ARG A 279 8.56 47.24 -26.30
N PRO A 280 8.81 46.03 -25.78
CA PRO A 280 10.08 45.37 -26.02
C PRO A 280 9.93 44.22 -27.01
N THR A 281 10.96 44.16 -27.84
CA THR A 281 11.25 43.23 -28.92
C THR A 281 11.44 41.79 -28.45
N HIS A 282 11.21 40.87 -29.41
CA HIS A 282 11.51 39.45 -29.33
C HIS A 282 12.90 39.17 -28.75
N ASP A 283 12.99 38.41 -27.65
CA ASP A 283 14.24 37.77 -27.24
C ASP A 283 14.03 36.39 -26.61
N ALA A 284 14.87 35.45 -27.05
CA ALA A 284 14.89 34.03 -26.71
C ALA A 284 15.23 33.70 -25.23
N SER A 285 15.33 34.71 -24.37
CA SER A 285 15.56 34.60 -22.92
C SER A 285 14.30 34.22 -22.12
N THR A 286 13.12 34.34 -22.73
CA THR A 286 11.82 33.99 -22.11
C THR A 286 11.62 32.50 -21.88
N SER A 287 12.34 31.62 -22.59
CA SER A 287 12.24 30.16 -22.44
C SER A 287 12.77 29.70 -21.07
N ARG A 288 13.97 30.16 -20.66
CA ARG A 288 14.53 29.81 -19.34
C ARG A 288 13.68 30.37 -18.19
N TYR A 289 13.14 31.58 -18.33
CA TYR A 289 12.31 32.19 -17.30
C TYR A 289 10.95 31.47 -17.14
N ARG A 290 10.36 30.98 -18.25
CA ARG A 290 9.13 30.20 -18.24
C ARG A 290 9.34 28.81 -17.65
N THR A 291 10.43 28.13 -18.01
CA THR A 291 10.81 26.83 -17.41
C THR A 291 11.14 26.97 -15.93
N PHE A 292 11.82 28.05 -15.52
CA PHE A 292 12.12 28.32 -14.11
C PHE A 292 10.88 28.67 -13.30
N ARG A 293 9.92 29.43 -13.87
CA ARG A 293 8.62 29.71 -13.23
C ARG A 293 7.76 28.44 -13.13
N MET A 294 7.80 27.59 -14.16
CA MET A 294 7.13 26.28 -14.17
C MET A 294 7.75 25.37 -13.12
N MET A 295 9.08 25.20 -13.10
CA MET A 295 9.80 24.45 -12.06
C MET A 295 9.53 25.01 -10.66
N ARG A 296 9.50 26.34 -10.48
CA ARG A 296 9.18 26.96 -9.18
C ARG A 296 7.73 26.77 -8.76
N SER A 297 6.79 26.69 -9.72
CA SER A 297 5.39 26.37 -9.45
C SER A 297 5.17 24.89 -9.15
N VAL A 298 5.92 24.00 -9.83
CA VAL A 298 5.95 22.56 -9.57
C VAL A 298 6.60 22.29 -8.22
N TRP A 299 7.72 22.95 -7.93
CA TRP A 299 8.38 22.91 -6.62
C TRP A 299 7.46 23.41 -5.52
N ARG A 300 6.74 24.51 -5.73
CA ARG A 300 5.72 24.96 -4.77
C ARG A 300 4.57 23.96 -4.65
N ARG A 301 4.14 23.28 -5.70
CA ARG A 301 3.09 22.23 -5.63
C ARG A 301 3.56 20.94 -4.96
N LEU A 302 4.83 20.57 -5.12
CA LEU A 302 5.44 19.42 -4.46
C LEU A 302 5.76 19.70 -2.98
N VAL A 303 6.04 20.96 -2.62
CA VAL A 303 6.51 21.38 -1.28
C VAL A 303 5.40 22.08 -0.46
N ALA A 304 4.28 22.48 -1.06
CA ALA A 304 3.21 23.16 -0.34
C ALA A 304 2.58 22.26 0.74
N PRO A 305 2.44 22.75 1.98
CA PRO A 305 2.09 21.96 3.15
C PRO A 305 0.58 21.73 3.34
N ASN A 306 -0.26 22.00 2.35
CA ASN A 306 -1.72 21.96 2.52
C ASN A 306 -2.27 20.53 2.40
N ILE A 307 -1.73 19.62 3.20
CA ILE A 307 -2.31 18.29 3.39
C ILE A 307 -3.05 18.32 4.72
N ARG A 308 -4.38 18.28 4.68
CA ARG A 308 -5.18 18.00 5.88
C ARG A 308 -4.99 16.54 6.23
N VAL A 309 -4.27 16.28 7.32
CA VAL A 309 -4.24 14.96 7.94
C VAL A 309 -5.64 14.71 8.51
N PRO A 310 -6.30 13.58 8.20
CA PRO A 310 -7.60 13.27 8.76
C PRO A 310 -7.50 13.26 10.29
N GLU A 311 -8.38 14.01 10.95
CA GLU A 311 -8.43 14.09 12.39
C GLU A 311 -8.83 12.72 12.96
N VAL A 312 -8.06 12.22 13.92
CA VAL A 312 -8.26 10.91 14.54
C VAL A 312 -9.66 10.83 15.15
N LEU A 313 -10.45 9.85 14.71
CA LEU A 313 -11.79 9.58 15.24
C LEU A 313 -11.78 9.42 16.78
N GLN A 314 -12.23 10.46 17.49
CA GLN A 314 -12.37 10.48 18.95
C GLN A 314 -13.58 9.68 19.45
N THR A 315 -14.52 9.36 18.56
CA THR A 315 -15.77 8.66 18.90
C THR A 315 -16.10 7.60 17.84
N ASP A 316 -17.07 6.72 18.11
CA ASP A 316 -17.63 5.81 17.08
C ASP A 316 -18.36 6.54 15.94
N LYS A 317 -18.59 7.85 16.09
CA LYS A 317 -19.30 8.70 15.13
C LYS A 317 -18.33 9.13 14.03
N ILE A 318 -18.59 8.64 12.82
CA ILE A 318 -17.87 8.97 11.59
C ILE A 318 -18.01 10.48 11.30
N PRO A 319 -16.97 11.30 11.11
CA PRO A 319 -17.18 12.66 10.62
C PRO A 319 -17.91 12.57 9.26
N PRO A 320 -19.02 13.30 9.04
CA PRO A 320 -19.75 13.20 7.78
C PRO A 320 -18.82 13.54 6.62
N LEU A 321 -18.57 12.58 5.74
CA LEU A 321 -17.72 12.83 4.59
C LEU A 321 -18.49 13.69 3.59
N LYS A 322 -17.82 14.73 3.10
CA LYS A 322 -18.37 15.62 2.07
C LYS A 322 -18.80 14.76 0.86
N ALA A 323 -20.01 15.01 0.37
CA ALA A 323 -20.50 14.40 -0.86
C ALA A 323 -19.63 14.87 -2.02
N VAL A 324 -19.20 13.93 -2.88
CA VAL A 324 -18.25 14.19 -3.97
C VAL A 324 -18.89 13.79 -5.29
N SER A 325 -18.53 14.45 -6.39
CA SER A 325 -18.99 14.04 -7.72
C SER A 325 -18.45 12.67 -8.09
N PHE A 326 -19.25 11.90 -8.84
CA PHE A 326 -18.85 10.55 -9.26
C PHE A 326 -17.60 10.58 -10.14
N GLN A 327 -17.53 11.57 -11.04
CA GLN A 327 -16.41 11.73 -11.96
C GLN A 327 -15.10 11.95 -11.22
N TYR A 328 -15.09 12.82 -10.21
CA TYR A 328 -13.90 13.08 -9.41
C TYR A 328 -13.44 11.82 -8.68
N LEU A 329 -14.35 11.13 -7.99
CA LEU A 329 -14.01 9.94 -7.22
C LEU A 329 -13.47 8.82 -8.12
N ASN A 330 -14.07 8.61 -9.30
CA ASN A 330 -13.60 7.61 -10.24
C ASN A 330 -12.20 7.94 -10.79
N ILE A 331 -11.93 9.22 -11.11
CA ILE A 331 -10.60 9.68 -11.55
C ILE A 331 -9.56 9.46 -10.45
N THR A 332 -9.87 9.81 -9.21
CA THR A 332 -8.99 9.60 -8.05
C THR A 332 -8.67 8.12 -7.83
N LEU A 333 -9.67 7.25 -7.93
CA LEU A 333 -9.48 5.80 -7.80
C LEU A 333 -8.61 5.24 -8.93
N GLN A 334 -8.81 5.68 -10.17
CA GLN A 334 -8.00 5.25 -11.31
C GLN A 334 -6.54 5.71 -11.17
N HIS A 335 -6.31 6.98 -10.84
CA HIS A 335 -4.95 7.49 -10.64
C HIS A 335 -4.25 6.82 -9.48
N SER A 336 -4.92 6.63 -8.34
CA SER A 336 -4.37 5.91 -7.18
C SER A 336 -4.01 4.46 -7.54
N SER A 337 -4.88 3.76 -8.28
CA SER A 337 -4.63 2.37 -8.70
C SER A 337 -3.42 2.25 -9.64
N TRP A 338 -3.30 3.18 -10.61
CA TRP A 338 -2.15 3.20 -11.52
C TRP A 338 -0.85 3.60 -10.81
N ASP A 339 -0.89 4.58 -9.89
CA ASP A 339 0.29 5.00 -9.10
C ASP A 339 0.87 3.81 -8.32
N ILE A 340 0.02 3.07 -7.59
CA ILE A 340 0.41 1.89 -6.83
C ILE A 340 0.94 0.79 -7.74
N ALA A 341 0.24 0.48 -8.84
CA ALA A 341 0.64 -0.58 -9.76
C ALA A 341 2.00 -0.29 -10.38
N ILE A 342 2.21 0.94 -10.87
CA ILE A 342 3.48 1.35 -11.49
C ILE A 342 4.60 1.35 -10.45
N CYS A 343 4.37 1.91 -9.26
CA CYS A 343 5.41 1.97 -8.22
C CYS A 343 5.82 0.57 -7.74
N LEU A 344 4.87 -0.34 -7.49
CA LEU A 344 5.20 -1.70 -7.05
C LEU A 344 5.90 -2.51 -8.15
N VAL A 345 5.46 -2.41 -9.40
CA VAL A 345 6.12 -3.12 -10.51
C VAL A 345 7.53 -2.56 -10.76
N LEU A 346 7.68 -1.24 -10.81
CA LEU A 346 8.95 -0.59 -11.13
C LEU A 346 9.98 -0.69 -10.00
N PHE A 347 9.56 -0.57 -8.74
CA PHE A 347 10.47 -0.60 -7.60
C PHE A 347 10.50 -1.98 -6.98
N ALA A 348 9.40 -2.44 -6.36
CA ALA A 348 9.40 -3.67 -5.57
C ALA A 348 9.76 -4.93 -6.39
N ILE A 349 9.00 -5.23 -7.44
CA ILE A 349 9.23 -6.45 -8.24
C ILE A 349 10.61 -6.42 -8.90
N THR A 350 11.00 -5.26 -9.43
CA THR A 350 12.28 -5.10 -10.12
C THR A 350 13.47 -5.21 -9.17
N ILE A 351 13.42 -4.60 -7.97
CA ILE A 351 14.48 -4.69 -6.97
C ILE A 351 14.60 -6.12 -6.44
N ASN A 352 13.49 -6.73 -6.02
CA ASN A 352 13.47 -8.11 -5.50
C ASN A 352 13.99 -9.10 -6.54
N SER A 353 13.56 -8.95 -7.80
CA SER A 353 14.06 -9.77 -8.89
C SER A 353 15.55 -9.54 -9.17
N ALA A 354 16.02 -8.29 -9.10
CA ALA A 354 17.42 -7.95 -9.28
C ALA A 354 18.30 -8.60 -8.22
N ILE A 355 17.87 -8.58 -6.95
CA ILE A 355 18.57 -9.21 -5.83
C ILE A 355 18.73 -10.71 -6.08
N LEU A 356 17.63 -11.40 -6.40
CA LEU A 356 17.64 -12.84 -6.67
C LEU A 356 18.53 -13.18 -7.87
N ILE A 357 18.47 -12.40 -8.96
CA ILE A 357 19.32 -12.61 -10.15
C ILE A 357 20.80 -12.43 -9.80
N VAL A 358 21.14 -11.36 -9.07
CA VAL A 358 22.52 -11.10 -8.63
C VAL A 358 23.01 -12.23 -7.74
N ALA A 359 22.21 -12.65 -6.76
CA ALA A 359 22.55 -13.75 -5.86
C ALA A 359 22.73 -15.08 -6.60
N SER A 360 21.84 -15.38 -7.54
CA SER A 360 21.93 -16.60 -8.34
C SER A 360 23.15 -16.61 -9.25
N ALA A 361 23.41 -15.52 -9.97
CA ALA A 361 24.57 -15.44 -10.85
C ALA A 361 25.90 -15.47 -10.07
N ALA A 362 25.91 -14.88 -8.88
CA ALA A 362 27.09 -14.80 -8.02
C ALA A 362 27.39 -16.10 -7.25
N PHE A 363 26.37 -16.71 -6.63
CA PHE A 363 26.54 -17.83 -5.68
C PHE A 363 26.14 -19.20 -6.25
N PHE A 364 25.11 -19.25 -7.11
CA PHE A 364 24.61 -20.53 -7.64
C PHE A 364 25.33 -20.94 -8.94
N TYR A 365 25.52 -19.99 -9.85
CA TYR A 365 26.19 -20.21 -11.14
C TYR A 365 27.65 -19.75 -11.14
N GLY A 366 28.03 -18.84 -10.24
CA GLY A 366 29.41 -18.43 -10.04
C GLY A 366 30.27 -19.57 -9.51
N HIS A 367 31.44 -19.78 -10.12
CA HIS A 367 32.39 -20.79 -9.65
C HIS A 367 33.36 -20.13 -8.65
N ASN A 368 33.33 -20.56 -7.39
CA ASN A 368 34.43 -20.27 -6.46
C ASN A 368 35.70 -21.00 -6.92
N GLU A 369 36.88 -20.41 -6.71
CA GLU A 369 38.20 -20.99 -7.10
C GLU A 369 38.48 -22.39 -6.51
N LYS A 370 37.65 -22.86 -5.57
CA LYS A 370 37.75 -24.19 -4.91
C LYS A 370 36.69 -25.21 -5.37
N GLY A 371 35.76 -24.86 -6.25
CA GLY A 371 34.73 -25.79 -6.75
C GLY A 371 33.67 -26.24 -5.73
N GLU A 372 33.69 -25.70 -4.51
CA GLU A 372 32.67 -25.95 -3.48
C GLU A 372 31.52 -24.96 -3.62
N ARG A 373 30.28 -25.48 -3.61
CA ARG A 373 29.06 -24.68 -3.50
C ARG A 373 28.96 -24.18 -2.05
N GLU A 374 29.24 -22.91 -1.78
CA GLU A 374 28.84 -22.30 -0.51
C GLU A 374 27.31 -22.22 -0.48
N VAL A 375 26.70 -22.79 0.57
CA VAL A 375 25.30 -23.27 0.53
C VAL A 375 24.26 -22.21 0.92
N VAL A 376 24.64 -21.03 1.41
CA VAL A 376 23.67 -19.98 1.78
C VAL A 376 24.29 -18.59 1.65
N GLY A 377 23.80 -17.80 0.70
CA GLY A 377 24.20 -16.40 0.56
C GLY A 377 23.53 -15.53 1.60
N ASP A 378 24.21 -15.26 2.72
CA ASP A 378 23.82 -14.23 3.69
C ASP A 378 24.30 -12.83 3.20
N LEU A 379 23.69 -11.76 3.69
CA LEU A 379 24.02 -10.36 3.42
C LEU A 379 25.52 -10.04 3.57
N PHE A 380 26.21 -10.73 4.49
CA PHE A 380 27.66 -10.62 4.63
C PHE A 380 28.44 -11.16 3.43
N GLN A 381 28.03 -12.33 2.93
CA GLN A 381 28.69 -12.96 1.79
C GLN A 381 28.41 -12.16 0.51
N ALA A 382 27.19 -11.64 0.35
CA ALA A 382 26.84 -10.75 -0.74
C ALA A 382 27.76 -9.53 -0.78
N PHE A 383 27.95 -8.86 0.36
CA PHE A 383 28.88 -7.73 0.45
C PHE A 383 30.32 -8.14 0.12
N ALA A 384 30.80 -9.27 0.65
CA ALA A 384 32.16 -9.75 0.40
C ALA A 384 32.38 -10.05 -1.10
N LEU A 385 31.43 -10.73 -1.73
CA LEU A 385 31.48 -11.03 -3.15
C LEU A 385 31.45 -9.76 -4.00
N LEU A 386 30.60 -8.79 -3.65
CA LEU A 386 30.57 -7.48 -4.33
C LEU A 386 31.91 -6.74 -4.20
N ARG A 387 32.53 -6.80 -3.01
CA ARG A 387 33.83 -6.20 -2.76
C ARG A 387 34.90 -6.82 -3.63
N ASP A 388 34.89 -8.14 -3.76
CA ASP A 388 35.95 -8.91 -4.40
C ASP A 388 35.79 -8.94 -5.94
N THR A 389 34.55 -8.94 -6.46
CA THR A 389 34.27 -8.93 -7.90
C THR A 389 34.21 -7.55 -8.54
N THR A 390 33.61 -6.57 -7.84
CA THR A 390 33.25 -5.27 -8.42
C THR A 390 34.05 -4.11 -7.81
N GLY A 391 34.65 -4.33 -6.64
CA GLY A 391 35.50 -3.38 -5.93
C GLY A 391 34.86 -2.78 -4.69
N LYS A 392 35.70 -2.19 -3.84
CA LYS A 392 35.32 -1.68 -2.50
C LYS A 392 34.19 -0.65 -2.53
N SER A 393 34.17 0.24 -3.54
CA SER A 393 33.17 1.31 -3.63
C SER A 393 31.74 0.77 -3.79
N THR A 394 31.57 -0.32 -4.55
CA THR A 394 30.26 -0.95 -4.77
C THR A 394 29.77 -1.69 -3.53
N ALA A 395 30.68 -2.36 -2.80
CA ALA A 395 30.34 -2.98 -1.53
C ALA A 395 29.89 -1.92 -0.50
N ILE A 396 30.62 -0.81 -0.37
CA ILE A 396 30.22 0.30 0.51
C ILE A 396 28.85 0.85 0.10
N LEU A 397 28.61 1.04 -1.20
CA LEU A 397 27.30 1.49 -1.70
C LEU A 397 26.18 0.53 -1.32
N PHE A 398 26.41 -0.79 -1.42
CA PHE A 398 25.46 -1.80 -0.98
C PHE A 398 25.16 -1.70 0.52
N ALA A 399 26.18 -1.56 1.36
CA ALA A 399 25.96 -1.40 2.80
C ALA A 399 25.21 -0.09 3.13
N VAL A 400 25.54 1.03 2.48
CA VAL A 400 24.79 2.29 2.63
C VAL A 400 23.34 2.14 2.17
N ALA A 401 23.09 1.45 1.05
CA ALA A 401 21.75 1.17 0.55
C ALA A 401 20.94 0.28 1.51
N LEU A 402 21.59 -0.71 2.14
CA LEU A 402 20.98 -1.57 3.16
C LEU A 402 20.62 -0.78 4.43
N LEU A 403 21.51 0.12 4.88
CA LEU A 403 21.26 1.01 6.02
C LEU A 403 20.06 1.92 5.75
N ALA A 404 20.08 2.52 4.56
CA ALA A 404 19.02 3.35 4.03
C ALA A 404 17.68 2.61 4.07
N ALA A 405 17.59 1.43 3.46
CA ALA A 405 16.37 0.62 3.40
C ALA A 405 15.79 0.32 4.79
N GLY A 406 16.66 -0.06 5.74
CA GLY A 406 16.27 -0.26 7.14
C GLY A 406 15.65 0.99 7.76
N GLU A 407 16.32 2.13 7.66
CA GLU A 407 15.81 3.40 8.22
C GLU A 407 14.48 3.87 7.58
N SER A 408 14.25 3.61 6.28
CA SER A 408 12.93 3.89 5.70
C SER A 408 11.82 2.99 6.22
N SER A 409 12.09 1.69 6.35
CA SER A 409 11.12 0.71 6.82
C SER A 409 10.72 1.01 8.27
N SER A 410 11.69 1.37 9.11
CA SER A 410 11.51 1.83 10.50
C SER A 410 10.38 2.85 10.66
N VAL A 411 10.38 3.88 9.81
CA VAL A 411 9.36 4.94 9.90
C VAL A 411 7.99 4.41 9.49
N THR A 412 7.91 3.64 8.40
CA THR A 412 6.64 3.07 7.93
C THR A 412 6.02 2.11 8.94
N VAL A 413 6.85 1.29 9.61
CA VAL A 413 6.43 0.36 10.66
C VAL A 413 5.86 1.11 11.85
N THR A 414 6.51 2.20 12.27
CA THR A 414 6.02 3.02 13.39
C THR A 414 4.65 3.62 13.07
N LEU A 415 4.47 4.19 11.88
CA LEU A 415 3.21 4.78 11.43
C LEU A 415 2.11 3.71 11.35
N ALA A 416 2.40 2.57 10.71
CA ALA A 416 1.46 1.47 10.62
C ALA A 416 1.06 0.95 12.01
N GLY A 417 2.01 0.86 12.95
CA GLY A 417 1.74 0.51 14.33
C GLY A 417 0.80 1.48 15.03
N GLN A 418 0.95 2.79 14.83
CA GLN A 418 -0.01 3.75 15.38
C GLN A 418 -1.40 3.57 14.79
N ILE A 419 -1.50 3.44 13.46
CA ILE A 419 -2.77 3.24 12.75
C ILE A 419 -3.46 1.96 13.26
N ILE A 420 -2.72 0.86 13.40
CA ILE A 420 -3.24 -0.41 13.93
C ILE A 420 -3.75 -0.25 15.37
N SER A 421 -2.97 0.32 16.29
CA SER A 421 -3.41 0.48 17.68
C SER A 421 -4.63 1.38 17.82
N GLU A 422 -4.66 2.48 17.08
CA GLU A 422 -5.76 3.43 17.12
C GLU A 422 -7.03 2.87 16.46
N GLY A 423 -6.90 2.21 15.31
CA GLY A 423 -8.03 1.67 14.57
C GLY A 423 -8.60 0.38 15.16
N PHE A 424 -7.77 -0.54 15.68
CA PHE A 424 -8.24 -1.76 16.33
C PHE A 424 -8.78 -1.49 17.74
N ILE A 425 -7.94 -0.97 18.64
CA ILE A 425 -8.25 -0.90 20.08
C ILE A 425 -8.43 0.52 20.62
N ARG A 426 -8.23 1.57 19.80
CA ARG A 426 -8.22 2.99 20.23
C ARG A 426 -7.16 3.30 21.28
N TRP A 427 -6.05 2.58 21.24
CA TRP A 427 -4.95 2.87 22.15
C TRP A 427 -4.08 3.97 21.56
N ARG A 428 -4.15 5.16 22.18
CA ARG A 428 -3.40 6.34 21.77
C ARG A 428 -2.08 6.38 22.51
N LEU A 429 -1.01 6.09 21.79
CA LEU A 429 0.37 6.25 22.26
C LEU A 429 1.04 7.31 21.39
N THR A 430 1.92 8.10 22.01
CA THR A 430 2.80 8.97 21.21
C THR A 430 3.68 8.10 20.30
N PRO A 431 4.02 8.56 19.08
CA PRO A 431 4.82 7.76 18.13
C PRO A 431 6.15 7.34 18.75
N PHE A 432 6.73 8.20 19.58
CA PHE A 432 7.95 7.92 20.35
C PHE A 432 7.77 6.75 21.33
N MET A 433 6.73 6.78 22.17
CA MET A 433 6.47 5.69 23.12
C MET A 433 6.12 4.39 22.40
N ARG A 434 5.38 4.49 21.29
CA ARG A 434 5.05 3.36 20.44
C ARG A 434 6.31 2.70 19.89
N ARG A 435 7.19 3.48 19.27
CA ARG A 435 8.46 3.00 18.71
C ARG A 435 9.37 2.44 19.79
N LEU A 436 9.50 3.09 20.94
CA LEU A 436 10.33 2.57 22.04
C LEU A 436 9.84 1.20 22.53
N LEU A 437 8.51 1.00 22.64
CA LEU A 437 7.93 -0.27 23.05
C LEU A 437 8.22 -1.38 22.04
N THR A 438 7.92 -1.15 20.75
CA THR A 438 8.11 -2.16 19.72
C THR A 438 9.60 -2.46 19.50
N ARG A 439 10.46 -1.42 19.60
CA ARG A 439 11.93 -1.55 19.55
C ARG A 439 12.45 -2.40 20.69
N ALA A 440 11.98 -2.18 21.93
CA ALA A 440 12.40 -3.00 23.06
C ALA A 440 12.04 -4.48 22.87
N ILE A 441 10.85 -4.77 22.33
CA ILE A 441 10.40 -6.14 22.05
C ILE A 441 11.26 -6.81 20.96
N ALA A 442 11.72 -6.07 19.95
CA ALA A 442 12.56 -6.59 18.87
C ALA A 442 14.05 -6.68 19.24
N VAL A 443 14.61 -5.66 19.91
CA VAL A 443 16.04 -5.58 20.26
C VAL A 443 16.43 -6.68 21.24
N ILE A 444 15.63 -6.93 22.29
CA ILE A 444 16.00 -7.91 23.34
C ILE A 444 16.28 -9.31 22.79
N PRO A 445 15.37 -9.96 22.02
CA PRO A 445 15.65 -11.27 21.45
C PRO A 445 16.79 -11.23 20.43
N ALA A 446 16.86 -10.19 19.60
CA ALA A 446 17.94 -10.04 18.63
C ALA A 446 19.32 -9.92 19.27
N MET A 447 19.42 -9.20 20.38
CA MET A 447 20.63 -9.06 21.17
C MET A 447 21.11 -10.40 21.73
N ILE A 448 20.18 -11.18 22.28
CA ILE A 448 20.48 -12.51 22.85
C ILE A 448 20.98 -13.44 21.73
N VAL A 449 20.28 -13.48 20.60
CA VAL A 449 20.67 -14.31 19.45
C VAL A 449 22.01 -13.85 18.88
N ALA A 450 22.25 -12.55 18.73
CA ALA A 450 23.52 -12.00 18.26
C ALA A 450 24.70 -12.37 19.19
N ALA A 451 24.47 -12.39 20.51
CA ALA A 451 25.49 -12.71 21.50
C ALA A 451 25.80 -14.22 21.59
N VAL A 452 24.79 -15.08 21.43
CA VAL A 452 24.92 -16.54 21.60
C VAL A 452 25.21 -17.25 20.27
N ALA A 453 24.41 -16.97 19.24
CA ALA A 453 24.42 -17.68 17.95
C ALA A 453 25.15 -16.91 16.84
N GLY A 454 25.47 -15.63 17.05
CA GLY A 454 26.24 -14.84 16.09
C GLY A 454 25.49 -14.58 14.77
N ARG A 455 26.19 -14.72 13.64
CA ARG A 455 25.68 -14.40 12.30
C ARG A 455 24.57 -15.34 11.86
N ASP A 456 24.83 -16.64 11.89
CA ASP A 456 23.90 -17.67 11.41
C ASP A 456 22.57 -17.65 12.17
N GLY A 457 22.61 -17.33 13.46
CA GLY A 457 21.42 -17.14 14.28
C GLY A 457 20.59 -15.92 13.88
N LEU A 458 21.23 -14.79 13.55
CA LEU A 458 20.53 -13.60 13.09
C LEU A 458 19.92 -13.79 11.70
N ASP A 459 20.61 -14.44 10.78
CA ASP A 459 20.10 -14.75 9.44
C ASP A 459 18.87 -15.68 9.52
N SER A 460 18.97 -16.76 10.29
CA SER A 460 17.84 -17.68 10.53
C SER A 460 16.65 -16.96 11.16
N MET A 461 16.90 -16.06 12.12
CA MET A 461 15.85 -15.26 12.76
C MET A 461 15.21 -14.25 11.80
N LEU A 462 15.99 -13.69 10.87
CA LEU A 462 15.52 -12.80 9.81
C LEU A 462 14.57 -13.56 8.88
N VAL A 463 14.97 -14.72 8.35
CA VAL A 463 14.12 -15.52 7.45
C VAL A 463 12.85 -16.00 8.17
N ALA A 464 12.97 -16.48 9.41
CA ALA A 464 11.83 -16.92 10.21
C ALA A 464 10.81 -15.79 10.45
N SER A 465 11.27 -14.54 10.60
CA SER A 465 10.37 -13.39 10.74
C SER A 465 9.51 -13.17 9.49
N GLN A 466 10.01 -13.49 8.29
CA GLN A 466 9.25 -13.39 7.04
C GLN A 466 8.18 -14.46 6.91
N VAL A 467 8.48 -15.68 7.37
CA VAL A 467 7.47 -16.75 7.46
C VAL A 467 6.35 -16.35 8.42
N ALA A 468 6.70 -15.75 9.56
CA ALA A 468 5.71 -15.25 10.51
C ALA A 468 4.83 -14.13 9.90
N LEU A 469 5.39 -13.28 9.04
CA LEU A 469 4.64 -12.28 8.28
C LEU A 469 3.64 -12.91 7.31
N SER A 470 4.04 -13.96 6.58
CA SER A 470 3.14 -14.71 5.70
C SER A 470 1.98 -15.28 6.51
N MET A 471 2.26 -15.94 7.65
CA MET A 471 1.22 -16.51 8.51
C MET A 471 0.25 -15.46 9.08
N ALA A 472 0.70 -14.22 9.27
CA ALA A 472 -0.15 -13.12 9.73
C ALA A 472 -1.02 -12.52 8.62
N LEU A 473 -0.61 -12.65 7.35
CA LEU A 473 -1.26 -12.03 6.21
C LEU A 473 -2.74 -12.42 6.01
N PRO A 474 -3.15 -13.71 6.11
CA PRO A 474 -4.56 -14.10 6.01
C PRO A 474 -5.49 -13.30 6.92
N PHE A 475 -5.03 -12.95 8.11
CA PHE A 475 -5.81 -12.24 9.12
C PHE A 475 -6.07 -10.78 8.73
N VAL A 476 -5.20 -10.16 7.91
CA VAL A 476 -5.39 -8.80 7.38
C VAL A 476 -6.11 -8.82 6.03
N SER A 477 -5.77 -9.77 5.16
CA SER A 477 -6.41 -9.88 3.85
C SER A 477 -7.87 -10.33 3.94
N PHE A 478 -8.24 -11.24 4.85
CA PHE A 478 -9.62 -11.71 4.99
C PHE A 478 -10.63 -10.57 5.21
N PRO A 479 -10.49 -9.69 6.23
CA PRO A 479 -11.42 -8.59 6.41
C PRO A 479 -11.40 -7.63 5.21
N LEU A 480 -10.23 -7.36 4.61
CA LEU A 480 -10.12 -6.55 3.39
C LEU A 480 -10.99 -7.10 2.26
N LEU A 481 -10.91 -8.40 1.98
CA LEU A 481 -11.71 -9.06 0.94
C LEU A 481 -13.21 -8.99 1.23
N VAL A 482 -13.61 -9.27 2.47
CA VAL A 482 -15.01 -9.21 2.91
C VAL A 482 -15.57 -7.79 2.75
N ILE A 483 -14.79 -6.77 3.14
CA ILE A 483 -15.21 -5.37 3.03
C ILE A 483 -15.31 -4.94 1.57
N THR A 484 -14.28 -5.21 0.77
CA THR A 484 -14.20 -4.75 -0.64
C THR A 484 -15.17 -5.47 -1.57
N CYS A 485 -15.59 -6.69 -1.21
CA CYS A 485 -16.64 -7.43 -1.93
C CYS A 485 -18.06 -7.08 -1.44
N SER A 486 -18.22 -6.38 -0.31
CA SER A 486 -19.54 -6.07 0.25
C SER A 486 -20.14 -4.81 -0.41
N PRO A 487 -21.31 -4.91 -1.09
CA PRO A 487 -21.96 -3.76 -1.72
C PRO A 487 -22.45 -2.74 -0.70
N LYS A 488 -22.67 -3.15 0.55
CA LYS A 488 -23.13 -2.26 1.64
C LYS A 488 -21.99 -1.43 2.22
N ARG A 489 -20.77 -1.98 2.30
CA ARG A 489 -19.61 -1.30 2.91
C ARG A 489 -18.82 -0.45 1.93
N MET A 490 -18.77 -0.88 0.67
CA MET A 490 -18.16 -0.13 -0.43
C MET A 490 -19.21 0.75 -1.12
N SER A 491 -19.89 1.60 -0.37
CA SER A 491 -20.82 2.60 -0.90
C SER A 491 -20.34 4.01 -0.53
N ARG A 492 -20.64 4.99 -1.38
CA ARG A 492 -20.31 6.40 -1.14
C ARG A 492 -21.46 7.30 -1.55
N GLU A 493 -21.78 8.27 -0.70
CA GLU A 493 -22.70 9.36 -1.00
C GLU A 493 -22.10 10.24 -2.11
N LEU A 494 -22.87 10.45 -3.16
CA LEU A 494 -22.51 11.31 -4.29
C LEU A 494 -23.24 12.65 -4.17
N ALA A 495 -22.57 13.71 -4.59
CA ALA A 495 -23.26 14.97 -4.84
C ALA A 495 -24.22 14.78 -6.03
N GLU A 496 -25.40 15.39 -6.00
CA GLU A 496 -26.30 15.44 -7.15
C GLU A 496 -25.62 16.18 -8.31
N ASP A 497 -24.99 15.43 -9.20
CA ASP A 497 -24.57 15.96 -10.50
C ASP A 497 -25.84 16.16 -11.33
N SER A 498 -26.12 17.40 -11.73
CA SER A 498 -27.26 17.81 -12.57
C SER A 498 -27.28 17.13 -13.97
N SER A 499 -26.31 16.24 -14.23
CA SER A 499 -26.06 15.56 -15.50
C SER A 499 -26.43 14.07 -15.50
N VAL A 500 -26.87 13.48 -14.38
CA VAL A 500 -27.42 12.12 -14.41
C VAL A 500 -28.92 12.23 -14.69
N PRO A 501 -29.43 11.71 -15.82
CA PRO A 501 -30.87 11.65 -16.03
C PRO A 501 -31.43 10.67 -15.00
N VAL A 502 -31.92 11.21 -13.89
CA VAL A 502 -32.89 10.52 -13.07
C VAL A 502 -34.04 10.23 -14.02
N CYS A 503 -34.34 8.96 -14.28
CA CYS A 503 -35.64 8.58 -14.82
C CYS A 503 -36.68 8.93 -13.75
N GLN A 504 -37.01 10.21 -13.64
CA GLN A 504 -38.22 10.67 -13.01
C GLN A 504 -39.33 10.14 -13.92
N ALA A 505 -39.97 9.05 -13.49
CA ALA A 505 -41.30 8.76 -13.96
C ALA A 505 -42.16 9.96 -13.52
N GLU A 506 -42.40 10.89 -14.44
CA GLU A 506 -43.32 12.01 -14.25
C GLU A 506 -44.70 11.43 -13.91
N LEU A 507 -45.06 11.45 -12.62
CA LEU A 507 -46.47 11.44 -12.24
C LEU A 507 -46.99 12.86 -12.46
N SER A 508 -47.58 13.10 -13.62
CA SER A 508 -48.34 14.31 -13.92
C SER A 508 -49.54 14.44 -12.95
N PRO A 509 -49.71 15.58 -12.25
CA PRO A 509 -50.80 15.79 -11.31
C PRO A 509 -52.03 16.31 -12.07
N SER A 510 -52.91 15.42 -12.50
CA SER A 510 -54.26 15.80 -12.89
C SER A 510 -55.24 14.65 -12.71
N GLN A 511 -55.87 14.57 -11.54
CA GLN A 511 -57.32 14.39 -11.34
C GLN A 511 -57.61 14.13 -9.86
N GLY A 512 -58.65 14.81 -9.36
CA GLY A 512 -59.03 14.92 -7.95
C GLY A 512 -59.67 13.67 -7.33
N PRO A 513 -60.24 13.82 -6.12
CA PRO A 513 -60.16 12.84 -5.04
C PRO A 513 -61.30 11.81 -5.07
N LEU A 514 -61.01 10.56 -4.68
CA LEU A 514 -62.04 9.61 -4.24
C LEU A 514 -61.54 8.72 -3.08
N CYS A 515 -62.05 9.07 -1.90
CA CYS A 515 -62.53 8.26 -0.78
C CYS A 515 -61.70 7.11 -0.16
N LEU A 516 -61.49 7.28 1.16
CA LEU A 516 -61.63 6.32 2.29
C LEU A 516 -61.24 4.85 2.07
N ASP A 517 -60.28 4.36 2.86
CA ASP A 517 -60.62 3.70 4.13
C ASP A 517 -59.42 3.45 5.05
N THR A 518 -59.75 3.43 6.33
CA THR A 518 -58.90 3.29 7.53
C THR A 518 -58.23 1.92 7.69
N ALA A 519 -56.95 1.89 8.13
CA ALA A 519 -56.43 0.88 9.07
C ALA A 519 -55.07 1.29 9.66
N GLY A 520 -55.00 1.31 11.00
CA GLY A 520 -53.76 1.44 11.78
C GLY A 520 -52.99 0.10 11.95
N PRO A 521 -52.02 0.02 12.87
CA PRO A 521 -50.62 -0.20 12.54
C PRO A 521 -50.17 -1.65 12.68
N SER A 522 -49.34 -2.18 11.77
CA SER A 522 -48.49 -3.34 12.06
C SER A 522 -47.38 -3.59 11.03
N ARG A 523 -46.17 -3.80 11.58
CA ARG A 523 -45.08 -4.72 11.16
C ARG A 523 -44.58 -4.71 9.70
N SER A 524 -43.29 -4.36 9.58
CA SER A 524 -42.26 -5.06 8.78
C SER A 524 -42.77 -5.93 7.63
N ARG A 525 -42.78 -5.38 6.42
CA ARG A 525 -42.81 -6.15 5.17
C ARG A 525 -41.56 -5.83 4.36
N GLU A 526 -40.64 -6.79 4.32
CA GLU A 526 -39.80 -6.97 3.14
C GLU A 526 -40.70 -7.14 1.92
N PRO A 527 -40.38 -6.58 0.75
CA PRO A 527 -40.86 -7.14 -0.50
C PRO A 527 -39.90 -8.26 -0.89
N SER A 528 -40.32 -9.50 -0.65
CA SER A 528 -39.82 -10.65 -1.38
C SER A 528 -40.12 -10.48 -2.88
N SER A 529 -39.12 -10.84 -3.68
CA SER A 529 -39.24 -11.27 -5.08
C SER A 529 -39.98 -10.35 -6.07
N VAL A 530 -39.22 -9.45 -6.69
CA VAL A 530 -39.31 -9.25 -8.16
C VAL A 530 -37.95 -9.60 -8.75
N SER A 531 -37.63 -10.90 -8.71
CA SER A 531 -36.70 -11.50 -9.66
C SER A 531 -37.55 -12.01 -10.81
N SER A 532 -37.75 -11.18 -11.83
CA SER A 532 -38.20 -11.65 -13.14
C SER A 532 -37.77 -10.69 -14.24
N LYS A 533 -36.66 -11.07 -14.90
CA LYS A 533 -36.40 -10.90 -16.34
C LYS A 533 -36.81 -9.55 -16.94
N LEU A 534 -35.85 -8.66 -17.12
CA LEU A 534 -35.92 -7.65 -18.19
C LEU A 534 -34.78 -7.89 -19.20
N PHE A 535 -34.95 -8.95 -20.00
CA PHE A 535 -34.25 -9.10 -21.27
C PHE A 535 -34.92 -8.14 -22.26
N HIS A 536 -34.34 -6.96 -22.48
CA HIS A 536 -34.80 -6.11 -23.57
C HIS A 536 -34.32 -6.68 -24.90
N ILE A 537 -35.28 -7.13 -25.71
CA ILE A 537 -35.08 -7.51 -27.12
C ILE A 537 -35.02 -6.21 -27.92
N TYR A 538 -33.82 -5.78 -28.31
CA TYR A 538 -33.61 -4.91 -29.47
C TYR A 538 -32.25 -5.26 -30.09
N ASN A 539 -32.27 -5.78 -31.32
CA ASN A 539 -31.12 -6.03 -32.20
C ASN A 539 -29.94 -6.84 -31.62
N GLY A 540 -30.14 -8.16 -31.43
CA GLY A 540 -29.15 -9.19 -31.79
C GLY A 540 -27.72 -9.15 -31.20
N ILE A 541 -27.43 -8.32 -30.19
CA ILE A 541 -26.15 -8.27 -29.50
C ILE A 541 -26.44 -8.42 -28.00
N TYR A 542 -25.97 -9.51 -27.40
CA TYR A 542 -26.08 -9.72 -25.95
C TYR A 542 -25.19 -8.73 -25.21
N GLU A 543 -25.67 -7.52 -24.95
CA GLU A 543 -25.01 -6.61 -24.01
C GLU A 543 -25.30 -7.07 -22.57
N PHE A 544 -24.26 -7.53 -21.90
CA PHE A 544 -24.28 -7.81 -20.47
C PHE A 544 -24.40 -6.48 -19.71
N VAL A 545 -25.63 -6.07 -19.38
CA VAL A 545 -25.89 -4.89 -18.55
C VAL A 545 -25.71 -5.28 -17.08
N TRP A 546 -24.62 -4.81 -16.46
CA TRP A 546 -24.42 -4.95 -15.02
C TRP A 546 -25.57 -4.24 -14.26
N PRO A 547 -26.08 -4.82 -13.15
CA PRO A 547 -27.12 -4.17 -12.34
C PRO A 547 -26.69 -2.78 -11.88
N SER A 548 -27.64 -1.84 -11.86
CA SER A 548 -27.41 -0.44 -11.49
C SER A 548 -26.72 -0.34 -10.14
N ARG A 549 -25.49 0.20 -10.14
CA ARG A 549 -24.67 0.41 -8.94
C ARG A 549 -25.10 1.63 -8.12
N ALA A 550 -25.88 2.54 -8.73
CA ALA A 550 -26.46 3.69 -8.05
C ALA A 550 -27.78 3.30 -7.35
N TYR A 551 -28.01 3.84 -6.16
CA TYR A 551 -29.29 3.74 -5.47
C TYR A 551 -29.56 5.02 -4.67
N VAL A 552 -30.83 5.34 -4.47
CA VAL A 552 -31.26 6.44 -3.59
C VAL A 552 -31.71 5.81 -2.28
N ASP A 553 -31.23 6.35 -1.16
CA ASP A 553 -31.78 6.01 0.14
C ASP A 553 -33.07 6.81 0.36
N PHE A 554 -34.20 6.11 0.46
CA PHE A 554 -35.53 6.72 0.54
C PHE A 554 -35.78 7.46 1.86
N ASP A 555 -35.09 7.07 2.94
CA ASP A 555 -35.26 7.69 4.26
C ASP A 555 -34.51 9.04 4.35
N THR A 556 -33.38 9.15 3.65
CA THR A 556 -32.51 10.34 3.68
C THR A 556 -32.59 11.19 2.41
N GLY A 557 -33.15 10.68 1.32
CA GLY A 557 -33.16 11.30 0.00
C GLY A 557 -31.79 11.38 -0.67
N LYS A 558 -30.77 10.70 -0.12
CA LYS A 558 -29.38 10.81 -0.57
C LYS A 558 -29.06 9.81 -1.68
N PHE A 559 -28.24 10.25 -2.64
CA PHE A 559 -27.75 9.43 -3.73
C PHE A 559 -26.47 8.69 -3.35
N PHE A 560 -26.46 7.36 -3.51
CA PHE A 560 -25.32 6.51 -3.22
C PHE A 560 -24.89 5.72 -4.45
N TYR A 561 -23.58 5.42 -4.53
CA TYR A 561 -23.03 4.53 -5.54
C TYR A 561 -22.19 3.42 -4.91
N LYS A 562 -22.37 2.20 -5.43
CA LYS A 562 -21.67 0.98 -4.98
C LYS A 562 -20.36 0.76 -5.75
N PHE A 563 -19.24 0.82 -5.03
CA PHE A 563 -17.88 0.64 -5.53
C PHE A 563 -17.28 -0.75 -5.24
N HIS A 564 -18.11 -1.73 -4.85
CA HIS A 564 -17.65 -3.10 -4.62
C HIS A 564 -16.94 -3.68 -5.86
N ASN A 565 -16.04 -4.63 -5.61
CA ASN A 565 -15.27 -5.26 -6.67
C ASN A 565 -16.17 -5.97 -7.68
N ALA A 566 -15.77 -5.91 -8.95
CA ALA A 566 -16.40 -6.71 -9.99
C ALA A 566 -16.13 -8.21 -9.71
N PRO A 567 -17.05 -9.12 -10.05
CA PRO A 567 -16.89 -10.56 -9.87
C PRO A 567 -15.54 -11.15 -10.31
N PRO A 568 -14.94 -10.82 -11.47
CA PRO A 568 -13.64 -11.39 -11.83
C PRO A 568 -12.52 -10.99 -10.84
N ILE A 569 -12.51 -9.73 -10.40
CA ILE A 569 -11.54 -9.24 -9.41
C ILE A 569 -11.80 -9.88 -8.05
N ALA A 570 -13.07 -10.01 -7.65
CA ALA A 570 -13.45 -10.66 -6.41
C ALA A 570 -13.01 -12.14 -6.39
N ILE A 571 -13.31 -12.90 -7.45
CA ILE A 571 -12.91 -14.30 -7.60
C ILE A 571 -11.38 -14.41 -7.56
N LEU A 572 -10.67 -13.61 -8.34
CA LEU A 572 -9.21 -13.59 -8.34
C LEU A 572 -8.65 -13.33 -6.93
N SER A 573 -9.18 -12.34 -6.23
CA SER A 573 -8.74 -12.00 -4.88
C SER A 573 -8.97 -13.15 -3.91
N TRP A 574 -10.13 -13.81 -3.96
CA TRP A 574 -10.42 -14.98 -3.12
C TRP A 574 -9.53 -16.18 -3.47
N CYS A 575 -9.21 -16.39 -4.74
CA CYS A 575 -8.26 -17.41 -5.16
C CYS A 575 -6.86 -17.14 -4.59
N VAL A 576 -6.39 -15.89 -4.66
CA VAL A 576 -5.11 -15.47 -4.06
C VAL A 576 -5.10 -15.74 -2.55
N PHE A 577 -6.18 -15.33 -1.85
CA PHE A 577 -6.33 -15.58 -0.42
C PHE A 577 -6.29 -17.08 -0.06
N LEU A 578 -7.02 -17.91 -0.80
CA LEU A 578 -7.04 -19.36 -0.56
C LEU A 578 -5.67 -19.99 -0.83
N LEU A 579 -4.96 -19.54 -1.86
CA LEU A 579 -3.62 -20.03 -2.18
C LEU A 579 -2.63 -19.72 -1.05
N ILE A 580 -2.66 -18.48 -0.52
CA ILE A 580 -1.83 -18.08 0.63
C ILE A 580 -2.14 -18.97 1.84
N CYS A 581 -3.41 -19.11 2.21
CA CYS A 581 -3.82 -19.96 3.34
C CYS A 581 -3.39 -21.42 3.19
N ILE A 582 -3.50 -21.99 1.99
CA ILE A 582 -3.09 -23.38 1.72
C ILE A 582 -1.57 -23.52 1.86
N ALA A 583 -0.81 -22.56 1.31
CA ALA A 583 0.64 -22.56 1.41
C ALA A 583 1.07 -22.47 2.89
N ASP A 584 0.56 -21.48 3.63
CA ASP A 584 0.90 -21.28 5.05
C ASP A 584 0.54 -22.50 5.90
N MET A 585 -0.63 -23.09 5.66
CA MET A 585 -1.08 -24.30 6.38
C MET A 585 -0.15 -25.49 6.08
N TYR A 586 0.27 -25.65 4.82
CA TYR A 586 1.20 -26.72 4.46
C TYR A 586 2.53 -26.54 5.17
N VAL A 587 3.12 -25.35 5.13
CA VAL A 587 4.41 -25.09 5.80
C VAL A 587 4.28 -25.30 7.30
N LEU A 588 3.22 -24.78 7.93
CA LEU A 588 2.97 -25.00 9.35
C LEU A 588 2.92 -26.49 9.71
N ILE A 589 2.18 -27.29 8.95
CA ILE A 589 2.10 -28.75 9.17
C ILE A 589 3.47 -29.39 8.98
N THR A 590 4.20 -29.05 7.92
CA THR A 590 5.52 -29.63 7.66
C THR A 590 6.56 -29.24 8.70
N SER A 591 6.54 -28.01 9.21
CA SER A 591 7.42 -27.54 10.27
C SER A 591 7.12 -28.24 11.60
N ILE A 592 5.84 -28.51 11.90
CA ILE A 592 5.44 -29.31 13.08
C ILE A 592 5.90 -30.77 12.94
N GLN A 593 5.79 -31.35 11.74
CA GLN A 593 6.17 -32.75 11.50
C GLN A 593 7.68 -32.97 11.43
N ASN A 594 8.44 -32.00 10.90
CA ASN A 594 9.89 -32.08 10.73
C ASN A 594 10.55 -30.78 11.22
N PRO A 595 10.77 -30.62 12.54
CA PRO A 595 11.37 -29.40 13.10
C PRO A 595 12.82 -29.16 12.65
N SER A 596 13.50 -30.17 12.08
CA SER A 596 14.84 -30.02 11.50
C SER A 596 14.86 -29.35 10.12
N ASN A 597 13.70 -29.19 9.48
CA ASN A 597 13.55 -28.58 8.15
C ASN A 597 12.98 -27.15 8.22
N ALA A 598 12.68 -26.65 9.43
CA ALA A 598 11.98 -25.40 9.69
C ALA A 598 12.91 -24.28 10.16
#